data_AF-N6ZFX3-F1
#
_entry.id   AF-N6ZFX3-F1
#
_cell.length_a   1.000
_cell.length_b   1.000
_cell.length_c   1.000
_cell.angle_alpha   90.00
_cell.angle_beta   90.00
_cell.angle_gamma   90.00
#
_symmetry.space_group_name_H-M   'P 1'
#
loop_
_entity.id
_entity.type
_entity.pdbx_description
1 polymer ?
#
loop_
_entity_poly.entity_id
_entity_poly.type
_entity_poly.pdbx_seq_one_letter_code
_entity_poly.pdbx_strand_id
1 'polypeptide(L)' 'MLSNARFLPLGLEATRLREGALAVHSPIDGSLLARLAPQDAAATDAAIACSVAAFEAWRRVPAPRR' A
#
# COMPACT_ATOMS: atom_id res chain seq x y z
N MET A 1 13.20 15.24 -12.72
CA MET A 1 11.84 15.03 -12.18
C MET A 1 11.75 13.56 -11.79
N LEU A 2 11.77 13.24 -10.50
CA LEU A 2 11.77 11.84 -10.05
C LEU A 2 10.48 11.17 -10.50
N SER A 3 10.63 10.19 -11.40
CA SER A 3 9.50 9.49 -11.99
C SER A 3 9.19 8.28 -11.13
N ASN A 4 8.05 8.33 -10.43
CA ASN A 4 7.47 7.15 -9.79
C ASN A 4 7.18 6.01 -10.79
N ALA A 5 7.36 6.24 -12.11
CA ALA A 5 7.23 5.22 -13.14
C ALA A 5 8.13 3.99 -12.92
N ARG A 6 9.24 4.10 -12.18
CA ARG A 6 10.05 2.93 -11.79
C ARG A 6 9.27 1.90 -10.96
N PHE A 7 8.16 2.30 -10.34
CA PHE A 7 7.28 1.42 -9.58
C PHE A 7 6.14 0.82 -10.42
N LEU A 8 5.97 1.25 -11.67
CA LEU A 8 4.94 0.71 -12.57
C LEU A 8 5.11 -0.80 -12.84
N PRO A 9 6.32 -1.35 -13.03
CA PRO A 9 6.51 -2.80 -13.15
C PRO A 9 6.08 -3.58 -11.90
N LEU A 10 5.93 -2.93 -10.75
CA LEU A 10 5.43 -3.53 -9.51
C LEU A 10 3.91 -3.39 -9.35
N GLY A 11 3.20 -2.86 -10.35
CA GLY A 11 1.75 -2.62 -10.31
C GLY A 11 1.35 -1.40 -9.46
N LEU A 12 2.27 -0.45 -9.22
CA LEU A 12 1.99 0.75 -8.45
C LEU A 12 1.74 1.95 -9.37
N GLU A 13 0.49 2.43 -9.35
CA GLU A 13 0.06 3.60 -10.12
C GLU A 13 0.70 4.90 -9.61
N ALA A 14 1.15 5.74 -10.55
CA ALA A 14 1.85 6.98 -10.23
C ALA A 14 1.01 7.95 -9.37
N THR A 15 -0.32 7.97 -9.58
CA THR A 15 -1.28 8.80 -8.84
C THR A 15 -1.27 8.50 -7.34
N ARG A 16 -1.29 7.21 -6.96
CA ARG A 16 -1.22 6.76 -5.55
C ARG A 16 0.07 7.16 -4.85
N LEU A 17 1.13 7.42 -5.62
CA LEU A 17 2.45 7.74 -5.10
C LEU A 17 2.75 9.25 -5.07
N ARG A 18 1.81 10.12 -5.44
CA ARG A 18 2.02 11.58 -5.52
C ARG A 18 1.07 12.42 -4.67
N GLU A 19 -0.12 11.91 -4.35
CA GLU A 19 -1.23 12.71 -3.82
C GLU A 19 -1.31 12.76 -2.28
N GLY A 20 -0.29 12.26 -1.58
CA GLY A 20 -0.32 12.10 -0.14
C GLY A 20 0.45 13.12 0.71
N ALA A 21 0.11 13.19 1.99
CA ALA A 21 0.81 14.04 2.96
C ALA A 21 2.16 13.45 3.44
N LEU A 22 2.29 12.12 3.47
CA LEU A 22 3.49 11.45 3.98
C LEU A 22 4.60 11.43 2.92
N ALA A 23 5.69 12.16 3.16
CA ALA A 23 6.85 12.18 2.29
C ALA A 23 7.77 10.98 2.58
N VAL A 24 8.06 10.18 1.56
CA VAL A 24 8.97 9.02 1.64
C VAL A 24 10.29 9.39 0.99
N HIS A 25 11.38 9.31 1.75
CA HIS A 25 12.72 9.70 1.30
C HIS A 25 13.67 8.51 1.22
N SER A 26 14.64 8.58 0.31
CA SER A 26 15.76 7.64 0.22
C SER A 26 16.80 7.96 1.30
N PRO A 27 17.26 6.97 2.09
CA PRO A 27 18.34 7.19 3.05
C PRO A 27 19.73 7.31 2.40
N ILE A 28 19.86 6.98 1.10
CA ILE A 28 21.13 7.04 0.36
C ILE A 28 21.52 8.50 0.07
N ASP A 29 20.54 9.32 -0.31
CA ASP A 29 20.77 10.65 -0.88
C ASP A 29 19.72 11.70 -0.43
N GLY A 30 18.76 11.32 0.42
CA GLY A 30 17.68 12.20 0.87
C GLY A 30 16.59 12.48 -0.18
N SER A 31 16.68 11.90 -1.38
CA SER A 31 15.74 12.20 -2.46
C SER A 31 14.31 11.77 -2.15
N LEU A 32 13.30 12.55 -2.60
CA LEU A 32 11.89 12.24 -2.41
C LEU A 32 11.44 11.14 -3.38
N LEU A 33 10.98 10.01 -2.85
CA LEU A 33 10.57 8.84 -3.62
C LEU A 33 9.06 8.81 -3.90
N ALA A 34 8.24 9.22 -2.93
CA ALA A 34 6.79 9.22 -3.04
C ALA A 34 6.14 10.13 -2.00
N ARG A 35 4.87 10.46 -2.24
CA ARG A 35 3.96 11.12 -1.31
C ARG A 35 2.73 10.25 -1.13
N LEU A 36 2.59 9.63 0.05
CA LEU A 36 1.56 8.63 0.35
C LEU A 36 0.46 9.21 1.27
N ALA A 37 -0.78 8.86 0.99
CA ALA A 37 -1.90 9.23 1.84
C ALA A 37 -1.94 8.26 3.04
N PRO A 38 -1.81 8.75 4.29
CA PRO A 38 -2.01 7.90 5.46
C PRO A 38 -3.48 7.44 5.53
N GLN A 39 -3.72 6.25 6.08
CA GLN A 39 -5.07 5.87 6.46
C GLN A 39 -5.47 6.62 7.74
N ASP A 40 -6.72 7.05 7.81
CA ASP A 40 -7.32 7.51 9.07
C ASP A 40 -7.81 6.32 9.91
N ALA A 41 -8.33 6.61 11.10
CA ALA A 41 -8.82 5.59 12.02
C ALA A 41 -9.96 4.76 11.40
N ALA A 42 -10.92 5.41 10.76
CA ALA A 42 -12.07 4.73 10.16
C ALA A 42 -11.67 3.80 9.00
N ALA A 43 -10.76 4.24 8.13
CA ALA A 43 -10.23 3.44 7.03
C ALA A 43 -9.39 2.26 7.55
N THR A 44 -8.67 2.45 8.65
CA THR A 44 -7.94 1.38 9.34
C THR A 44 -8.90 0.33 9.90
N ASP A 45 -9.93 0.75 10.62
CA ASP A 45 -10.96 -0.15 11.16
C ASP A 45 -11.67 -0.93 10.05
N ALA A 46 -11.99 -0.26 8.93
CA ALA A 46 -12.58 -0.91 7.76
C ALA A 46 -11.64 -1.96 7.14
N ALA A 47 -10.34 -1.68 7.06
CA ALA A 47 -9.35 -2.64 6.56
C ALA A 47 -9.23 -3.88 7.48
N ILE A 48 -9.29 -3.68 8.80
CA ILE A 48 -9.29 -4.77 9.78
C ILE A 48 -10.55 -5.62 9.62
N ALA A 49 -11.73 -5.01 9.54
CA ALA A 49 -12.98 -5.73 9.35
C ALA A 49 -12.98 -6.56 8.05
N CYS A 50 -12.46 -5.99 6.96
CA CYS A 50 -12.27 -6.69 5.68
C CYS A 50 -11.32 -7.90 5.83
N SER A 51 -10.20 -7.72 6.55
CA SER A 51 -9.23 -8.79 6.83
C SER A 51 -9.87 -9.96 7.58
N VAL A 52 -10.70 -9.69 8.60
CA VAL A 52 -11.41 -10.74 9.36
C VAL A 52 -12.32 -11.55 8.44
N ALA A 53 -13.14 -10.88 7.62
CA ALA A 53 -14.02 -11.55 6.66
C ALA A 53 -13.24 -12.38 5.64
N ALA A 54 -12.13 -11.85 5.11
CA ALA A 54 -11.25 -12.56 4.19
C ALA A 54 -10.63 -13.80 4.86
N PHE A 55 -10.18 -13.69 6.12
CA PHE A 55 -9.63 -14.82 6.87
C PHE A 55 -10.68 -15.92 7.11
N GLU A 56 -11.92 -15.58 7.43
CA GLU A 56 -12.99 -16.56 7.61
C GLU A 56 -13.30 -17.36 6.35
N ALA A 57 -13.11 -16.76 5.17
CA ALA A 57 -13.14 -17.45 3.90
C ALA A 57 -11.86 -18.28 3.69
N TRP A 58 -10.69 -17.67 3.88
CA TRP A 58 -9.39 -18.29 3.62
C TRP A 58 -9.10 -19.52 4.50
N ARG A 59 -9.53 -19.51 5.76
CA ARG A 59 -9.34 -20.64 6.67
C ARG A 59 -10.04 -21.92 6.22
N ARG A 60 -11.05 -21.81 5.35
CA ARG A 60 -11.78 -22.93 4.73
C ARG A 60 -11.10 -23.46 3.46
N VAL A 61 -10.13 -22.74 2.90
CA VAL A 61 -9.32 -23.22 1.76
C VAL A 61 -8.42 -24.36 2.25
N PRO A 62 -8.38 -25.51 1.54
CA PRO A 62 -7.53 -26.63 1.93
C PRO A 62 -6.07 -26.22 2.07
N ALA A 63 -5.39 -26.71 3.12
CA ALA A 63 -4.04 -26.28 3.48
C ALA A 63 -3.02 -26.31 2.31
N PRO A 64 -2.98 -27.31 1.42
CA PRO A 64 -2.03 -27.31 0.30
C PRO A 64 -2.27 -26.24 -0.77
N ARG A 65 -3.44 -25.60 -0.79
CA ARG A 65 -3.80 -24.58 -1.78
C ARG A 65 -3.62 -23.14 -1.28
N ARG A 66 -3.51 -22.96 0.03
CA ARG A 66 -3.45 -21.64 0.68
C ARG A 66 -2.04 -21.28 1.12
#